data_AF-A0A2H9MGM9-F1
#
_entry.id   AF-A0A2H9MGM9-F1
#
_cell.length_a   1.000
_cell.length_b   1.000
_cell.length_c   1.000
_cell.angle_alpha   90.00
_cell.angle_beta   90.00
_cell.angle_gamma   90.00
#
_symmetry.space_group_name_H-M   'P 1'
#
loop_
_entity.id
_entity.type
_entity.pdbx_description
1 polymer ?
#
loop_
_entity_poly.entity_id
_entity_poly.type
_entity_poly.pdbx_seq_one_letter_code
_entity_poly.pdbx_strand_id
1 'polypeptide(L)'
;MYIYNVGYHSYEESDYIQLSHEKKFSKDKFEEAIIGASVNVLKRTKIHKGERLTFQDILYDVIEELIKNFGFEKIEFTSEFNVFGWADIMDEKDWERDRDEQLNKLTKKIKFNYPKK
;
A
#
# COMPACT_ATOMS: atom_id res chain seq x y z
N MET A 1 13.46 6.65 -12.84
CA MET A 1 12.91 6.13 -11.58
C MET A 1 11.84 5.10 -11.90
N TYR A 2 11.96 3.91 -11.32
CA TYR A 2 11.02 2.81 -11.49
C TYR A 2 10.29 2.56 -10.17
N ILE A 3 9.00 2.24 -10.23
CA ILE A 3 8.12 2.11 -9.08
C ILE A 3 7.82 0.63 -8.80
N TYR A 4 7.83 0.27 -7.53
CA TYR A 4 7.65 -1.07 -7.02
C TYR A 4 6.66 -1.06 -5.87
N ASN A 5 5.76 -2.04 -5.82
CA ASN A 5 4.87 -2.26 -4.69
C ASN A 5 5.38 -3.45 -3.87
N VAL A 6 5.54 -3.27 -2.57
CA VAL A 6 5.87 -4.34 -1.63
C VAL A 6 4.78 -4.38 -0.57
N GLY A 7 4.21 -5.55 -0.32
CA GLY A 7 3.08 -5.66 0.60
C GLY A 7 2.59 -7.07 0.75
N TYR A 8 1.44 -7.20 1.39
CA TYR A 8 0.70 -8.45 1.50
C TYR A 8 -0.75 -8.22 1.13
N HIS A 9 -1.44 -9.29 0.77
CA HIS A 9 -2.87 -9.26 0.55
C HIS A 9 -3.52 -10.52 1.10
N SER A 10 -4.74 -10.34 1.60
CA SER A 10 -5.69 -11.39 1.95
C SER A 10 -6.99 -11.13 1.18
N TYR A 11 -8.03 -11.91 1.48
CA TYR A 11 -9.35 -11.73 0.90
C TYR A 11 -10.13 -10.58 1.57
N GLU A 12 -9.70 -10.13 2.76
CA GLU A 12 -10.33 -9.07 3.57
C GLU A 12 -9.49 -7.78 3.57
N GLU A 13 -8.16 -7.89 3.53
CA GLU A 13 -7.26 -6.78 3.76
C GLU A 13 -6.06 -6.84 2.82
N SER A 14 -5.55 -5.68 2.41
CA SER A 14 -4.30 -5.56 1.67
C SER A 14 -3.56 -4.32 2.11
N ASP A 15 -2.27 -4.44 2.36
CA ASP A 15 -1.40 -3.30 2.67
C ASP A 15 -0.19 -3.34 1.73
N TYR A 16 0.07 -2.20 1.09
CA TYR A 16 1.12 -2.05 0.09
C TYR A 16 1.88 -0.76 0.32
N ILE A 17 3.20 -0.87 0.32
CA ILE A 17 4.12 0.25 0.42
C ILE A 17 4.80 0.44 -0.94
N GLN A 18 4.72 1.68 -1.43
CA GLN A 18 5.29 2.10 -2.70
C GLN A 18 6.74 2.55 -2.53
N LEU A 19 7.63 1.85 -3.23
CA LEU A 19 9.06 2.14 -3.29
C LEU A 19 9.47 2.52 -4.70
N SER A 20 10.57 3.25 -4.80
CA SER A 20 11.21 3.57 -6.07
C SER A 20 12.67 3.14 -6.10
N HIS A 21 13.21 2.96 -7.30
CA HIS A 21 14.62 2.66 -7.52
C HIS A 21 15.08 3.28 -8.85
N GLU A 22 16.34 3.72 -8.95
CA GLU A 22 16.89 4.30 -10.18
C GLU A 22 17.02 3.29 -11.32
N LYS A 23 17.49 2.08 -11.00
CA LYS A 23 17.62 0.94 -11.91
C LYS A 23 16.34 0.12 -11.99
N LYS A 24 16.02 -0.38 -13.19
CA LYS A 24 14.91 -1.32 -13.41
C LYS A 24 15.33 -2.73 -13.04
N PHE A 25 14.68 -3.30 -12.03
CA PHE A 25 14.72 -4.72 -11.71
C PHE A 25 13.75 -5.49 -12.60
N SER A 26 14.16 -6.70 -13.02
CA SER A 26 13.21 -7.72 -13.47
C SER A 26 12.39 -8.21 -12.27
N LYS A 27 11.30 -8.93 -12.55
CA LYS A 27 10.48 -9.56 -11.50
C LYS A 27 11.34 -10.41 -10.56
N ASP A 28 12.11 -11.35 -11.12
CA ASP A 28 12.94 -12.28 -10.33
C ASP A 28 13.97 -11.54 -9.47
N LYS A 29 14.62 -10.50 -10.02
CA LYS A 29 15.60 -9.70 -9.27
C LYS A 29 14.97 -8.91 -8.14
N PHE A 30 13.75 -8.41 -8.36
CA PHE A 30 13.00 -7.70 -7.33
C PHE A 30 12.55 -8.65 -6.22
N GLU A 31 12.06 -9.84 -6.56
CA GLU A 31 11.71 -10.88 -5.59
C GLU A 31 12.93 -11.36 -4.80
N GLU A 32 14.08 -11.58 -5.44
CA GLU A 32 15.34 -11.87 -4.77
C GLU A 32 15.74 -10.80 -3.75
N ALA A 33 15.54 -9.51 -4.08
CA ALA A 33 15.82 -8.42 -3.16
C ALA A 33 14.90 -8.46 -1.92
N ILE A 34 13.60 -8.70 -2.11
CA ILE A 34 12.63 -8.82 -1.00
C ILE A 34 12.97 -10.02 -0.11
N ILE A 35 13.28 -11.17 -0.71
CA ILE A 35 13.65 -12.38 0.02
C ILE A 35 14.94 -12.14 0.80
N GLY A 36 15.95 -11.53 0.17
CA GLY A 36 17.22 -11.18 0.82
C GLY A 36 17.03 -10.23 1.99
N ALA A 37 16.23 -9.18 1.81
CA ALA A 37 15.86 -8.24 2.85
C ALA A 37 15.15 -8.94 4.02
N SER A 38 14.18 -9.82 3.72
CA SER A 38 13.46 -10.62 4.71
C SER A 38 14.41 -11.49 5.52
N VAL A 39 15.35 -12.19 4.88
CA VAL A 39 16.35 -12.99 5.57
C VAL A 39 17.23 -12.14 6.49
N ASN A 40 17.63 -10.94 6.05
CA ASN A 40 18.42 -10.03 6.88
C ASN A 40 17.64 -9.51 8.10
N VAL A 41 16.33 -9.28 7.96
CA VAL A 41 15.42 -8.96 9.07
C VAL A 41 15.36 -10.13 10.05
N LEU A 42 15.08 -11.33 9.57
CA LEU A 42 14.93 -12.50 10.43
C LEU A 42 16.20 -12.86 11.19
N LYS A 43 17.39 -12.59 10.63
CA LYS A 43 18.67 -12.78 11.33
C LYS A 43 18.85 -11.87 12.55
N ARG A 44 18.21 -10.70 12.58
CA ARG A 44 18.26 -9.74 13.70
C ARG A 44 17.07 -9.86 14.64
N THR A 45 15.96 -10.46 14.19
CA THR A 45 14.78 -10.68 15.02
C THR A 45 14.96 -11.88 15.95
N LYS A 46 14.73 -11.69 17.25
CA LYS A 46 14.70 -12.79 18.21
C LYS A 46 13.34 -13.47 18.15
N ILE A 47 13.19 -14.45 17.25
CA ILE A 47 11.97 -15.26 17.16
C ILE A 47 12.15 -16.47 18.07
N HIS A 48 11.23 -16.68 19.01
CA HIS A 48 11.28 -17.86 19.86
C HIS A 48 10.72 -19.07 19.10
N LYS A 49 11.26 -20.25 19.39
CA LYS A 49 10.80 -21.49 18.78
C LYS A 49 9.31 -21.71 19.09
N GLY A 50 8.48 -21.75 18.05
CA GLY A 50 7.03 -21.97 18.16
C GLY A 50 6.18 -20.71 18.05
N GLU A 51 6.77 -19.51 17.96
CA GLU A 51 6.04 -18.29 17.67
C GLU A 51 5.61 -18.26 16.18
N ARG A 52 4.36 -17.86 15.94
CA ARG A 52 3.87 -17.57 14.59
C ARG A 52 4.50 -16.26 14.12
N LEU A 53 5.09 -16.29 12.94
CA LEU A 53 5.61 -15.11 12.27
C LEU A 53 5.04 -15.04 10.85
N THR A 54 4.49 -13.88 10.51
CA THR A 54 3.92 -13.59 9.20
C THR A 54 4.75 -12.53 8.48
N PHE A 55 4.56 -12.38 7.17
CA PHE A 55 5.21 -11.31 6.42
C PHE A 55 4.70 -9.93 6.86
N GLN A 56 3.44 -9.82 7.27
CA GLN A 56 2.87 -8.61 7.84
C GLN A 56 3.64 -8.15 9.09
N ASP A 57 4.05 -9.08 9.96
CA ASP A 57 4.81 -8.76 11.18
C ASP A 57 6.19 -8.14 10.88
N ILE A 58 6.77 -8.41 9.72
CA ILE A 58 8.10 -7.94 9.32
C ILE A 58 8.09 -6.94 8.17
N LEU A 59 6.93 -6.58 7.62
CA LEU A 59 6.83 -5.79 6.39
C LEU A 59 7.62 -4.48 6.51
N TYR A 60 7.38 -3.70 7.58
CA TYR A 60 8.07 -2.42 7.80
C TYR A 60 9.59 -2.58 7.92
N ASP A 61 10.06 -3.62 8.62
CA ASP A 61 11.49 -3.90 8.75
C ASP A 61 12.13 -4.32 7.41
N VAL A 62 11.37 -5.04 6.58
CA VAL A 62 11.79 -5.41 5.21
C VAL A 62 11.88 -4.17 4.32
N ILE A 63 10.94 -3.24 4.42
CA ILE A 63 10.99 -1.98 3.68
C ILE A 63 12.24 -1.17 4.08
N GLU A 64 12.49 -1.03 5.37
CA GLU A 64 13.67 -0.32 5.87
C GLU A 64 14.97 -0.99 5.42
N GLU A 65 14.99 -2.32 5.34
CA GLU A 65 16.12 -3.09 4.81
C GLU A 65 16.33 -2.85 3.30
N LEU A 66 15.25 -2.86 2.52
CA LEU A 66 15.29 -2.58 1.08
C LEU A 66 15.84 -1.18 0.81
N ILE A 67 15.43 -0.19 1.61
CA ILE A 67 15.91 1.18 1.49
C ILE A 67 17.40 1.27 1.82
N LYS A 68 17.80 0.73 2.98
CA LYS A 68 19.18 0.86 3.48
C LYS A 68 20.19 0.07 2.67
N ASN A 69 19.83 -1.13 2.23
CA ASN A 69 20.80 -2.12 1.73
C ASN A 69 20.58 -2.52 0.27
N PHE A 70 19.42 -2.21 -0.33
CA PHE A 70 19.11 -2.56 -1.72
C PHE A 70 18.90 -1.34 -2.61
N GLY A 71 19.07 -0.12 -2.09
CA GLY A 71 19.05 1.13 -2.87
C GLY A 71 17.66 1.62 -3.24
N PHE A 72 16.61 1.11 -2.58
CA PHE A 72 15.25 1.61 -2.77
C PHE A 72 15.04 2.93 -2.02
N GLU A 73 14.04 3.69 -2.44
CA GLU A 73 13.64 4.94 -1.81
C GLU A 73 12.13 4.92 -1.58
N LYS A 74 11.66 5.54 -0.48
CA LYS A 74 10.22 5.76 -0.27
C LYS A 74 9.71 6.74 -1.31
N ILE A 75 8.53 6.48 -1.84
CA ILE A 75 7.85 7.45 -2.70
C ILE A 75 7.11 8.43 -1.78
N GLU A 76 7.43 9.72 -1.91
CA GLU A 76 6.69 10.81 -1.28
C GLU A 76 5.61 11.31 -2.24
N PHE A 77 4.35 11.19 -1.82
CA PHE A 77 3.22 11.77 -2.56
C PHE A 77 3.01 13.21 -2.11
N THR A 78 3.07 14.15 -3.05
CA THR A 78 2.71 15.55 -2.77
C THR A 78 1.23 15.70 -2.48
N SER A 79 0.39 14.86 -3.11
CA SER A 79 -1.07 14.86 -2.93
C SER A 79 -1.63 13.51 -3.38
N GLU A 80 -2.71 13.07 -2.74
CA GLU A 80 -3.44 11.85 -3.09
C GLU A 80 -4.95 12.11 -3.13
N PHE A 81 -5.66 11.41 -4.01
CA PHE A 81 -7.12 11.42 -4.07
C PHE A 81 -7.62 9.98 -4.14
N ASN A 82 -8.07 9.47 -2.99
CA ASN A 82 -8.50 8.10 -2.80
C ASN A 82 -9.87 8.14 -2.11
N VAL A 83 -10.92 7.75 -2.82
CA VAL A 83 -12.29 7.69 -2.30
C VAL A 83 -12.76 6.25 -2.19
N PHE A 84 -13.64 5.97 -1.23
CA PHE A 84 -14.29 4.66 -1.15
C PHE A 84 -15.07 4.32 -2.43
N GLY A 85 -14.55 3.38 -3.22
CA GLY A 85 -14.99 3.13 -4.59
C GLY A 85 -16.27 2.32 -4.77
N TRP A 86 -16.82 1.75 -3.70
CA TRP A 86 -18.03 0.91 -3.78
C TRP A 86 -19.33 1.69 -3.68
N ALA A 87 -19.29 2.87 -3.05
CA ALA A 87 -20.48 3.68 -2.87
C ALA A 87 -20.89 4.40 -4.17
N ASP A 88 -22.19 4.54 -4.38
CA ASP A 88 -22.75 5.38 -5.45
C ASP A 88 -22.27 6.83 -5.26
N ILE A 89 -21.55 7.34 -6.26
CA ILE A 89 -21.03 8.70 -6.29
C ILE A 89 -22.13 9.74 -6.44
N MET A 90 -23.37 9.35 -6.76
CA MET A 90 -24.54 10.21 -6.85
C MET A 90 -25.46 10.13 -5.63
N ASP A 91 -25.26 9.17 -4.72
CA ASP A 91 -26.06 9.04 -3.51
C ASP A 91 -25.19 9.32 -2.27
N GLU A 92 -25.60 10.29 -1.47
CA GLU A 92 -24.86 10.66 -0.24
C GLU A 92 -25.19 9.75 0.94
N LYS A 93 -26.22 8.90 0.79
CA LYS A 93 -26.66 7.95 1.81
C LYS A 93 -26.16 6.54 1.54
N ASP A 94 -25.68 6.26 0.34
CA ASP A 94 -25.13 4.96 0.02
C ASP A 94 -23.81 4.74 0.76
N TRP A 95 -23.72 3.63 1.50
CA TRP A 95 -22.63 3.31 2.43
C TRP A 95 -22.32 4.44 3.44
N GLU A 96 -23.34 5.14 3.97
CA GLU A 96 -23.19 6.35 4.81
C GLU A 96 -22.10 6.26 5.91
N ARG A 97 -21.92 5.09 6.52
CA ARG A 97 -20.93 4.86 7.59
C ARG A 97 -19.47 4.84 7.09
N ASP A 98 -19.27 4.49 5.83
CA ASP A 98 -17.97 4.28 5.21
C ASP A 98 -17.59 5.43 4.27
N ARG A 99 -18.45 6.44 4.13
CA ARG A 99 -18.17 7.61 3.28
C ARG A 99 -17.20 8.56 3.94
N ASP A 100 -16.10 8.84 3.25
CA ASP A 100 -15.13 9.86 3.63
C ASP A 100 -15.54 11.29 3.18
N GLU A 101 -14.78 12.29 3.62
CA GLU A 101 -15.01 13.69 3.27
C GLU A 101 -14.81 13.96 1.76
N GLN A 102 -13.85 13.28 1.12
CA GLN A 102 -13.51 13.47 -0.30
C GLN A 102 -14.64 12.98 -1.21
N LEU A 103 -15.19 11.80 -0.92
CA LEU A 103 -16.33 11.20 -1.60
C LEU A 103 -17.58 12.08 -1.44
N ASN A 104 -17.82 12.61 -0.24
CA ASN A 104 -18.93 13.53 0.00
C ASN A 104 -18.79 14.85 -0.79
N LYS A 105 -17.57 15.41 -0.88
CA LYS A 105 -17.27 16.57 -1.73
C LYS A 105 -17.51 16.25 -3.21
N LEU A 106 -17.06 15.09 -3.67
CA LEU A 106 -17.25 14.60 -5.04
C LEU A 106 -18.74 14.48 -5.37
N THR A 107 -19.52 13.80 -4.53
CA THR A 107 -20.97 13.61 -4.73
C THR A 107 -21.73 14.91 -4.80
N LYS A 108 -21.44 15.87 -3.90
CA LYS A 108 -22.06 17.20 -3.94
C LYS A 108 -21.74 17.93 -5.24
N LYS A 109 -20.49 17.87 -5.71
CA LYS A 109 -20.08 18.48 -6.99
C LYS A 109 -20.73 17.79 -8.18
N ILE A 110 -20.88 16.47 -8.18
CA ILE A 110 -21.58 15.74 -9.24
C ILE A 110 -23.06 16.14 -9.26
N LYS A 111 -23.77 16.08 -8.13
CA LYS A 111 -25.20 16.46 -8.06
C LYS A 111 -25.46 17.89 -8.54
N PHE A 112 -24.57 18.82 -8.23
CA PHE A 112 -24.67 20.22 -8.68
C PHE A 112 -24.53 20.36 -10.21
N ASN A 113 -23.59 19.64 -10.82
CA ASN A 113 -23.31 19.75 -12.26
C ASN A 113 -24.14 18.81 -13.13
N TYR A 114 -24.63 17.72 -12.56
CA TYR A 114 -25.45 16.68 -13.20
C TYR A 114 -26.69 16.40 -12.34
N PRO A 115 -27.61 17.36 -12.22
CA PRO A 115 -28.85 17.14 -11.49
C PRO A 115 -29.61 15.99 -12.17
N LYS A 116 -30.11 15.04 -11.39
CA LYS A 116 -31.03 14.01 -11.88
C LYS A 116 -32.20 14.73 -12.57
N LYS A 117 -32.49 14.36 -13.82
CA LYS A 117 -33.65 14.84 -14.56
C LYS A 117 -34.95 14.51 -13.82
#